data_AF-A0A954A0D9-F1
#
_entry.id   AF-A0A954A0D9-F1
#
_cell.length_a   1.000
_cell.length_b   1.000
_cell.length_c   1.000
_cell.angle_alpha   90.00
_cell.angle_beta   90.00
_cell.angle_gamma   90.00
#
_symmetry.space_group_name_H-M   'P 1'
#
loop_
_entity.id
_entity.type
_entity.pdbx_description
1 polymer ?
#
loop_
_entity_poly.entity_id
_entity_poly.type
_entity_poly.pdbx_seq_one_letter_code
_entity_poly.pdbx_strand_id
1 'polypeptide(L)'
;VQFYKATSNGVVSEADITAIAAQIRRVYDDARFVGSLVTEGVTGRPTEHDGPRVEPPDWWPKFWERHRRNTGQSEAETLAMPNKLFGPNWHRRSEPELAKAIGGK
;
A
#
# COMPACT_ATOMS: atom_id res chain seq x y z
N VAL A 1 -8.28 3.09 9.19
CA VAL A 1 -9.57 3.70 8.76
C VAL A 1 -9.36 5.20 8.69
N GLN A 2 -9.80 5.87 7.62
CA GLN A 2 -9.79 7.34 7.51
C GLN A 2 -11.23 7.82 7.36
N PHE A 3 -11.61 8.89 8.07
CA PHE A 3 -12.94 9.50 8.01
C PHE A 3 -12.84 10.92 7.44
N TYR A 4 -13.68 11.22 6.45
CA TYR A 4 -13.89 12.57 5.94
C TYR A 4 -15.39 12.90 6.07
N LYS A 5 -15.74 13.95 6.81
CA LYS A 5 -17.10 14.48 6.89
C LYS A 5 -17.04 15.99 6.64
N ALA A 6 -17.67 16.44 5.56
CA ALA A 6 -17.85 17.85 5.26
C ALA A 6 -19.19 18.32 5.86
N THR A 7 -19.17 19.38 6.66
CA THR A 7 -20.40 20.08 7.08
C THR A 7 -20.74 21.14 6.05
N SER A 8 -22.01 21.23 5.65
CA SER A 8 -22.49 22.02 4.50
C SER A 8 -22.37 23.54 4.65
N ASN A 9 -21.91 24.03 5.81
CA ASN A 9 -21.72 25.46 6.12
C ASN A 9 -20.34 25.78 6.72
N GLY A 10 -19.41 24.81 6.78
CA GLY A 10 -18.09 24.99 7.40
C GLY A 10 -18.11 25.16 8.91
N VAL A 11 -19.27 25.05 9.56
CA VAL A 11 -19.41 25.10 11.02
C VAL A 11 -19.60 23.68 11.53
N VAL A 12 -18.82 23.30 12.53
CA VAL A 12 -18.91 22.00 13.20
C VAL A 12 -19.66 22.20 14.51
N SER A 13 -20.80 21.52 14.68
CA SER A 13 -21.58 21.56 15.92
C SER A 13 -21.13 20.48 16.91
N GLU A 14 -21.46 20.63 18.20
CA GLU A 14 -21.23 19.57 19.20
C GLU A 14 -21.97 18.27 18.85
N ALA A 15 -23.15 18.38 18.23
CA ALA A 15 -23.90 17.24 17.75
C ALA A 15 -23.15 16.50 16.64
N ASP A 16 -22.47 17.22 15.74
CA ASP A 16 -21.63 16.61 14.70
C ASP A 16 -20.44 15.85 15.28
N ILE A 17 -19.76 16.45 16.27
CA ILE A 17 -18.64 15.80 16.97
C ILE A 17 -19.12 14.53 17.69
N THR A 18 -20.27 14.60 18.35
CA THR A 18 -20.86 13.46 19.07
C THR A 18 -21.22 12.32 18.13
N ALA A 19 -21.82 12.63 16.97
CA ALA A 19 -22.16 11.64 15.97
C ALA A 19 -20.92 10.97 15.35
N ILE A 20 -19.87 11.74 15.05
CA ILE A 20 -18.60 11.20 14.55
C ILE A 20 -17.96 10.29 15.61
N ALA A 21 -17.92 10.71 16.87
CA ALA A 21 -17.37 9.91 17.96
C ALA A 21 -18.12 8.57 18.13
N ALA A 22 -19.45 8.58 18.01
CA ALA A 22 -20.26 7.36 18.05
C ALA A 22 -19.97 6.42 16.87
N GLN A 23 -19.81 6.96 15.66
CA GLN A 23 -19.44 6.17 14.48
C GLN A 23 -18.04 5.55 14.59
N ILE A 24 -17.07 6.31 15.11
CA ILE A 24 -15.71 5.81 15.35
C ILE A 24 -15.74 4.68 16.39
N ARG A 25 -16.41 4.87 17.53
CA ARG A 25 -16.53 3.84 18.56
C ARG A 25 -17.14 2.57 18.03
N ARG A 26 -18.25 2.67 17.29
CA ARG A 26 -18.88 1.52 16.66
C ARG A 26 -17.94 0.75 15.73
N VAL A 27 -17.14 1.47 14.93
CA VAL A 27 -16.14 0.81 14.07
C VAL A 27 -15.10 0.06 14.89
N TYR A 28 -14.65 0.58 16.04
CA TYR A 28 -13.72 -0.14 16.91
C TYR A 28 -14.38 -1.30 17.67
N ASP A 29 -15.64 -1.16 18.10
CA ASP A 29 -16.40 -2.20 18.80
C ASP A 29 -16.73 -3.38 17.86
N ASP A 30 -17.06 -3.08 16.60
CA ASP A 30 -17.41 -4.08 15.57
C ASP A 30 -16.17 -4.62 14.82
N ALA A 31 -15.03 -3.91 14.83
CA ALA A 31 -13.83 -4.33 14.11
C ALA A 31 -13.12 -5.47 14.83
N ARG A 32 -13.31 -6.69 14.33
CA ARG A 32 -12.57 -7.88 14.79
C ARG A 32 -11.06 -7.82 14.45
N PHE A 33 -10.64 -7.00 13.47
CA PHE A 33 -9.26 -6.91 13.01
C PHE A 33 -8.93 -5.53 12.41
N VAL A 34 -8.50 -4.57 13.23
CA VAL A 34 -7.82 -3.34 12.75
C VAL A 34 -6.32 -3.55 12.84
N GLY A 35 -5.77 -4.33 11.91
CA GLY A 35 -4.33 -4.53 11.78
C GLY A 35 -3.97 -5.55 10.70
N SER A 36 -2.99 -5.22 9.86
CA SER A 36 -2.34 -6.20 8.98
C SER A 36 -1.17 -6.80 9.76
N LEU A 37 -1.35 -8.01 10.29
CA LEU A 37 -0.24 -8.80 10.84
C LEU A 37 0.37 -9.59 9.69
N VAL A 38 1.52 -9.15 9.21
CA VAL A 38 2.32 -9.90 8.23
C VAL A 38 3.16 -10.91 9.01
N THR A 39 2.79 -12.19 8.88
CA THR A 39 3.56 -13.30 9.42
C THR A 39 4.44 -13.90 8.32
N GLU A 40 5.70 -14.21 8.62
CA GLU A 40 6.55 -14.99 7.71
C GLU A 40 6.02 -16.44 7.59
N GLY A 41 6.17 -17.04 6.41
CA GLY A 41 5.85 -18.45 6.18
C GLY A 41 4.39 -18.75 5.80
N VAL A 42 4.12 -20.03 5.53
CA VAL A 42 2.77 -20.51 5.23
C VAL A 42 2.01 -20.68 6.54
N THR A 43 0.93 -19.93 6.70
CA THR A 43 0.15 -19.86 7.95
C THR A 43 -1.23 -20.49 7.84
N GLY A 44 -1.63 -20.91 6.63
CA GLY A 44 -2.93 -21.54 6.39
C GLY A 44 -4.08 -20.53 6.42
N ARG A 45 -3.79 -19.25 6.19
CA ARG A 45 -4.84 -18.22 6.17
C ARG A 45 -5.68 -18.37 4.89
N PRO A 46 -7.00 -18.14 4.95
CA PRO A 46 -7.85 -18.19 3.76
C PRO A 46 -7.46 -17.19 2.66
N THR A 47 -6.76 -16.11 3.02
CA THR A 47 -6.24 -15.10 2.08
C THR A 47 -4.81 -15.37 1.62
N GLU A 48 -4.24 -16.52 1.99
CA GLU A 48 -2.88 -16.86 1.63
C GLU A 48 -2.81 -17.25 0.15
N HIS A 49 -1.84 -16.68 -0.57
CA HIS A 49 -1.61 -17.03 -1.97
C HIS A 49 -0.90 -18.39 -2.06
N ASP A 50 -1.60 -19.36 -2.63
CA ASP A 50 -1.18 -20.75 -2.85
C ASP A 50 -0.54 -20.99 -4.23
N GLY A 51 -0.66 -20.02 -5.15
CA GLY A 51 -0.11 -20.13 -6.49
C GLY A 51 1.42 -20.17 -6.55
N PRO A 52 2.01 -20.61 -7.68
CA PRO A 52 3.45 -20.68 -7.88
C PRO A 52 4.13 -19.35 -7.57
N ARG A 53 5.11 -19.37 -6.67
CA ARG A 53 5.93 -18.20 -6.29
C ARG A 53 7.14 -18.04 -7.23
N VAL A 54 6.92 -18.28 -8.52
CA VAL A 54 7.95 -18.19 -9.56
C VAL A 54 7.62 -16.99 -10.43
N GLU A 55 8.62 -16.15 -10.71
CA GLU A 55 8.47 -15.05 -11.66
C GLU A 55 8.30 -15.62 -13.09
N PRO A 56 7.17 -15.37 -13.77
CA PRO A 56 7.01 -15.77 -15.16
C PRO A 56 8.04 -15.06 -16.06
N PRO A 57 8.59 -15.71 -17.10
CA PRO A 57 9.60 -15.10 -17.98
C PRO A 57 9.17 -13.78 -18.65
N ASP A 58 7.87 -13.60 -18.87
CA ASP A 58 7.28 -12.43 -19.52
C ASP A 58 6.65 -11.43 -18.52
N TRP A 59 6.88 -11.62 -17.23
CA TRP A 59 6.31 -10.80 -16.17
C TRP A 59 6.63 -9.32 -16.36
N TRP A 60 7.92 -8.97 -16.50
CA TRP A 60 8.36 -7.59 -16.65
C TRP A 60 7.85 -6.91 -17.93
N PRO A 61 7.95 -7.54 -19.12
CA PRO A 61 7.32 -7.00 -20.33
C PRO A 61 5.82 -6.72 -20.17
N LYS A 62 5.05 -7.68 -19.65
CA LYS A 62 3.60 -7.53 -19.44
C LYS A 62 3.27 -6.47 -18.40
N PHE A 63 4.06 -6.39 -17.34
CA PHE A 63 3.92 -5.35 -16.31
C PHE A 63 4.06 -3.96 -16.94
N TRP A 64 5.12 -3.72 -17.72
CA TRP A 64 5.37 -2.41 -18.33
C TRP A 64 4.36 -2.03 -19.40
N GLU A 65 3.90 -3.01 -20.19
CA GLU A 65 2.79 -2.78 -21.13
C GLU A 65 1.52 -2.34 -20.41
N ARG A 66 1.13 -3.08 -19.36
CA ARG A 66 -0.05 -2.76 -18.54
C ARG A 66 0.10 -1.41 -17.84
N HIS A 67 1.27 -1.14 -17.26
CA HIS A 67 1.55 0.12 -16.55
C HIS A 67 1.35 1.29 -17.50
N ARG A 68 2.00 1.26 -18.66
CA ARG A 68 1.90 2.31 -19.70
C ARG A 68 0.46 2.50 -20.15
N ARG A 69 -0.29 1.42 -20.36
CA ARG A 69 -1.72 1.50 -20.72
C ARG A 69 -2.55 2.20 -19.65
N ASN A 70 -2.22 1.98 -18.37
CA ASN A 70 -2.99 2.52 -17.25
C ASN A 70 -2.60 3.96 -16.88
N THR A 71 -1.33 4.34 -17.03
CA THR A 71 -0.80 5.62 -16.55
C THR A 71 -0.40 6.57 -17.67
N GLY A 72 -0.24 6.08 -18.90
CA GLY A 72 0.37 6.81 -20.01
C GLY A 72 1.88 6.97 -19.90
N GLN A 73 2.49 6.49 -18.81
CA GLN A 73 3.92 6.70 -18.54
C GLN A 73 4.76 5.59 -19.16
N SER A 74 5.89 5.98 -19.73
CA SER A 74 6.95 5.06 -20.12
C SER A 74 7.70 4.50 -18.90
N GLU A 75 8.42 3.40 -19.11
CA GLU A 75 9.30 2.82 -18.09
C GLU A 75 10.34 3.84 -17.60
N ALA A 76 10.96 4.60 -18.51
CA ALA A 76 11.96 5.60 -18.16
C ALA A 76 11.39 6.73 -17.28
N GLU A 77 10.20 7.24 -17.62
CA GLU A 77 9.51 8.26 -16.81
C GLU A 77 9.13 7.72 -15.42
N THR A 78 8.69 6.46 -15.38
CA THR A 78 8.34 5.79 -14.12
C THR A 78 9.56 5.61 -13.23
N LEU A 79 10.69 5.17 -13.80
CA LEU A 79 11.95 4.98 -13.08
C LEU A 79 12.61 6.29 -12.63
N ALA A 80 12.29 7.41 -13.28
CA ALA A 80 12.72 8.74 -12.84
C ALA A 80 11.90 9.29 -11.67
N MET A 81 10.67 8.80 -11.47
CA MET A 81 9.73 9.31 -10.47
C MET A 81 10.24 9.23 -9.01
N PRO A 82 10.89 8.14 -8.56
CA PRO A 82 11.39 8.06 -7.20
C PRO A 82 12.39 9.17 -6.84
N ASN A 83 13.28 9.54 -7.76
CA ASN A 83 14.19 10.67 -7.56
C ASN A 83 13.44 12.00 -7.38
N LYS A 84 12.33 12.18 -8.11
CA LYS A 84 11.47 13.36 -7.97
C LYS A 84 10.72 13.39 -6.64
N LEU A 85 10.25 12.24 -6.16
CA LEU A 85 9.42 12.14 -4.96
C LEU A 85 10.24 12.13 -3.66
N PHE A 86 11.38 11.45 -3.66
CA PHE A 86 12.18 11.19 -2.45
C PHE A 86 13.50 11.98 -2.43
N GLY A 87 13.78 12.75 -3.49
CA GLY A 87 14.97 13.58 -3.61
C GLY A 87 16.22 12.81 -4.05
N PRO A 88 17.37 13.50 -4.17
CA PRO A 88 18.61 12.96 -4.75
C PRO A 88 19.28 11.87 -3.92
N ASN A 89 18.88 11.70 -2.66
CA ASN A 89 19.42 10.66 -1.78
C ASN A 89 18.75 9.29 -2.00
N TRP A 90 17.66 9.25 -2.78
CA TRP A 90 17.07 7.98 -3.19
C TRP A 90 17.95 7.33 -4.25
N HIS A 91 18.29 6.07 -4.03
CA HIS A 91 18.98 5.24 -5.01
C HIS A 91 18.35 3.85 -5.01
N ARG A 92 18.26 3.27 -6.21
CA ARG A 92 17.89 1.87 -6.33
C ARG A 92 19.03 1.04 -5.72
N ARG A 93 18.70 0.26 -4.68
CA ARG A 93 19.63 -0.72 -4.12
C ARG A 93 19.94 -1.79 -5.16
N SER A 94 21.21 -2.16 -5.25
CA SER A 94 21.70 -3.28 -6.03
C SER A 94 21.19 -4.61 -5.45
N GLU A 95 21.20 -5.68 -6.26
CA GLU A 95 20.83 -7.02 -5.79
C GLU A 95 21.62 -7.47 -4.55
N PRO A 96 22.95 -7.23 -4.44
CA PRO A 96 23.69 -7.53 -3.22
C PRO A 96 23.22 -6.73 -2.00
N GLU A 97 22.88 -5.45 -2.17
CA GLU A 97 22.37 -4.61 -1.08
C GLU A 97 20.97 -5.04 -0.63
N LEU A 98 20.13 -5.47 -1.57
CA LEU A 98 18.82 -6.05 -1.28
C LEU A 98 18.96 -7.38 -0.56
N ALA A 99 19.82 -8.28 -1.05
CA ALA A 99 20.11 -9.56 -0.43
C ALA A 99 20.65 -9.39 0.99
N LYS A 100 21.53 -8.40 1.24
CA LYS A 100 22.00 -8.08 2.60
C LYS A 100 20.89 -7.52 3.49
N ALA A 101 20.03 -6.67 2.97
CA ALA A 101 18.90 -6.11 3.71
C ALA A 101 17.84 -7.17 4.08
N ILE A 102 17.71 -8.22 3.27
CA ILE A 102 16.75 -9.32 3.48
C ILE A 102 17.38 -10.48 4.26
N GLY A 103 18.67 -10.74 4.06
CA GLY A 103 19.42 -11.87 4.63
C GLY A 103 20.13 -11.56 5.95
N GLY A 104 19.98 -10.35 6.51
CA GLY A 104 20.44 -10.02 7.85
C GLY A 104 19.50 -10.56 8.92
N LYS A 105 19.59 -11.86 9.22
CA LYS A 105 19.22 -12.43 10.52
C LYS A 105 20.49 -12.89 11.23
#